data_AF-L0IT71-F1
#
_entry.id   AF-L0IT71-F1
#
_cell.length_a   1.000
_cell.length_b   1.000
_cell.length_c   1.000
_cell.angle_alpha   90.00
_cell.angle_beta   90.00
_cell.angle_gamma   90.00
#
_symmetry.space_group_name_H-M   'P 1'
#
loop_
_entity.id
_entity.type
_entity.pdbx_description
1 polymer ?
#
loop_
_entity_poly.entity_id
_entity_poly.type
_entity_poly.pdbx_seq_one_letter_code
_entity_poly.pdbx_strand_id
1 'polypeptide(L)'
;MSRLYGRPTAAELVAAVADFLDNDVRAATGPDSRRADVSQVNFHARVAANVLRIVQRELTDDSATEVTARLAELGFSDEAQLAAAIRAGELDDRAADLLPVLRTLVRRRLAVAHPGYDQSTPDNS
;
A
#
# COMPACT_ATOMS: atom_id res chain seq x y z
N MET A 1 32.00 2.87 17.81
CA MET A 1 31.78 3.45 16.45
C MET A 1 30.76 2.54 15.75
N SER A 2 29.54 2.89 15.36
CA SER A 2 28.85 4.16 15.13
C SER A 2 27.38 4.04 15.61
N ARG A 3 26.96 4.88 16.55
CA ARG A 3 25.55 5.23 16.83
C ARG A 3 25.14 6.49 16.07
N LEU A 4 25.95 6.92 15.08
CA LEU A 4 25.76 8.14 14.31
C LEU A 4 24.80 7.95 13.12
N TYR A 5 24.58 6.69 12.68
CA TYR A 5 23.82 6.37 11.45
C TYR A 5 22.48 5.65 11.69
N GLY A 6 22.03 5.52 12.94
CA GLY A 6 20.79 4.81 13.27
C GLY A 6 20.83 3.30 12.97
N ARG A 7 19.86 2.55 13.48
CA ARG A 7 19.55 1.19 13.01
C ARG A 7 18.50 1.35 11.91
N PRO A 8 18.58 0.60 10.79
CA PRO A 8 17.60 0.73 9.72
C PRO A 8 16.17 0.54 10.24
N THR A 9 15.27 1.36 9.72
CA THR A 9 13.83 1.29 9.99
C THR A 9 13.24 0.01 9.40
N ALA A 10 12.04 -0.37 9.85
CA ALA A 10 11.32 -1.51 9.27
C ALA A 10 11.07 -1.31 7.76
N ALA A 11 10.75 -0.08 7.33
CA ALA A 11 10.56 0.26 5.92
C ALA A 11 11.85 0.05 5.10
N GLU A 12 13.00 0.50 5.63
CA GLU A 12 14.30 0.32 4.97
C GLU A 12 14.71 -1.15 4.87
N LEU A 13 14.42 -1.95 5.90
CA LEU A 13 14.67 -3.40 5.87
C LEU A 13 13.78 -4.10 4.83
N VAL A 14 12.49 -3.75 4.77
CA VAL A 14 11.55 -4.29 3.78
C VAL A 14 11.97 -3.92 2.36
N ALA A 15 12.40 -2.67 2.15
CA ALA A 15 12.91 -2.19 0.86
C ALA A 15 14.14 -3.00 0.41
N ALA A 16 15.12 -3.19 1.32
CA ALA A 16 16.32 -3.95 1.01
C ALA A 16 16.03 -5.41 0.62
N VAL A 17 15.04 -6.05 1.25
CA VAL A 17 14.61 -7.41 0.88
C VAL A 17 13.90 -7.42 -0.47
N ALA A 18 13.03 -6.44 -0.74
CA ALA A 18 12.36 -6.32 -2.04
C ALA A 18 13.38 -6.15 -3.18
N ASP A 19 14.42 -5.33 -2.98
CA ASP A 19 15.49 -5.10 -3.96
C ASP A 19 16.34 -6.36 -4.19
N PHE A 20 16.69 -7.09 -3.13
CA PHE A 20 17.38 -8.38 -3.26
C PHE A 20 16.57 -9.39 -4.06
N LEU A 21 15.25 -9.46 -3.82
CA LEU A 21 14.37 -10.35 -4.58
C LEU A 21 14.32 -9.96 -6.06
N ASP A 22 14.19 -8.66 -6.35
CA ASP A 22 14.03 -8.18 -7.72
C ASP A 22 15.29 -8.23 -8.57
N ASN A 23 16.46 -8.15 -7.92
CA ASN A 23 17.75 -8.14 -8.58
C ASN A 23 18.41 -9.52 -8.52
N ASP A 24 18.92 -9.90 -7.35
CA ASP A 24 19.75 -11.09 -7.18
C ASP A 24 18.97 -12.38 -7.41
N VAL A 25 17.80 -12.52 -6.76
CA VAL A 25 17.02 -13.76 -6.86
C VAL A 25 16.44 -13.93 -8.24
N ARG A 26 15.90 -12.87 -8.85
CA ARG A 26 15.36 -12.93 -10.21
C ARG A 26 16.45 -13.12 -11.27
N ALA A 27 17.65 -12.59 -11.09
CA ALA A 27 18.78 -12.88 -11.98
C ALA A 27 19.23 -14.35 -11.87
N ALA A 28 19.36 -14.87 -10.64
CA ALA A 28 19.72 -16.26 -10.39
C ALA A 28 18.66 -17.26 -10.88
N THR A 29 17.41 -16.80 -11.01
CA THR A 29 16.25 -17.62 -11.42
C THR A 29 15.70 -17.23 -12.79
N GLY A 30 16.49 -16.54 -13.63
CA GLY A 30 16.05 -16.07 -14.94
C GLY A 30 15.86 -17.18 -15.99
N PRO A 31 15.41 -16.84 -17.21
CA PRO A 31 15.18 -17.80 -18.30
C PRO A 31 16.42 -18.63 -18.68
N ASP A 32 17.62 -18.11 -18.43
CA ASP A 32 18.90 -18.77 -18.71
C ASP A 32 19.31 -19.82 -17.66
N SER A 33 18.51 -19.97 -16.60
CA SER A 33 18.75 -20.95 -15.54
C SER A 33 18.31 -22.37 -15.96
N ARG A 34 19.14 -23.37 -15.66
CA ARG A 34 19.06 -24.72 -16.27
C ARG A 34 18.07 -25.70 -15.62
N ARG A 35 17.10 -25.27 -14.83
CA ARG A 35 16.15 -26.17 -14.15
C ARG A 35 14.70 -25.81 -14.40
N ALA A 36 13.84 -26.82 -14.52
CA ALA A 36 12.43 -26.70 -14.92
C ALA A 36 11.54 -25.96 -13.90
N ASP A 37 11.93 -25.90 -12.63
CA ASP A 37 11.22 -25.26 -11.52
C ASP A 37 11.55 -23.76 -11.35
N VAL A 38 12.51 -23.25 -12.12
CA VAL A 38 13.08 -21.93 -11.86
C VAL A 38 12.16 -20.79 -12.29
N SER A 39 11.35 -21.00 -13.33
CA SER A 39 10.32 -20.05 -13.76
C SER A 39 9.27 -19.78 -12.66
N GLN A 40 8.91 -20.81 -11.89
CA GLN A 40 7.96 -20.66 -10.77
C GLN A 40 8.58 -19.84 -9.63
N VAL A 41 9.85 -20.10 -9.31
CA VAL A 41 10.58 -19.34 -8.28
C VAL A 41 10.74 -17.87 -8.70
N ASN A 42 11.07 -17.60 -9.97
CA ASN A 42 11.16 -16.23 -10.50
C ASN A 42 9.83 -15.47 -10.37
N PHE A 43 8.73 -16.15 -10.71
CA PHE A 43 7.39 -15.58 -10.55
C PHE A 43 7.09 -15.25 -9.09
N HIS A 44 7.32 -16.19 -8.16
CA HIS A 44 7.08 -15.94 -6.74
C HIS A 44 7.99 -14.85 -6.17
N ALA A 45 9.25 -14.74 -6.62
CA ALA A 45 10.15 -13.66 -6.22
C ALA A 45 9.58 -12.28 -6.62
N ARG A 46 9.06 -12.15 -7.85
CA ARG A 46 8.38 -10.93 -8.30
C ARG A 46 7.13 -10.62 -7.48
N VAL A 47 6.32 -11.62 -7.19
CA VAL A 47 5.12 -11.45 -6.34
C VAL A 47 5.50 -10.98 -4.94
N ALA A 48 6.49 -11.62 -4.32
CA ALA A 48 6.98 -11.27 -3.00
C ALA A 48 7.56 -9.85 -2.96
N ALA A 49 8.37 -9.47 -3.94
CA ALA A 49 8.90 -8.10 -4.04
C ALA A 49 7.78 -7.05 -4.14
N ASN A 50 6.74 -7.32 -4.94
CA ASN A 50 5.59 -6.42 -5.04
C ASN A 50 4.80 -6.31 -3.72
N VAL A 51 4.58 -7.42 -3.02
CA VAL A 51 3.94 -7.42 -1.69
C VAL A 51 4.78 -6.62 -0.69
N LEU A 52 6.10 -6.83 -0.65
CA LEU A 52 6.98 -6.08 0.22
C LEU A 52 6.98 -4.58 -0.09
N ARG A 53 6.87 -4.19 -1.37
CA ARG A 53 6.71 -2.77 -1.73
C ARG A 53 5.39 -2.18 -1.26
N ILE A 54 4.31 -2.96 -1.19
CA ILE A 54 3.05 -2.52 -0.57
C ILE A 54 3.28 -2.27 0.93
N VAL A 55 3.88 -3.24 1.63
CA VAL A 55 4.19 -3.10 3.06
C VAL A 55 5.14 -1.93 3.34
N GLN A 56 6.14 -1.71 2.49
CA GLN A 56 7.03 -0.56 2.59
C GLN A 56 6.24 0.75 2.55
N ARG A 57 5.31 0.88 1.59
CA ARG A 57 4.46 2.08 1.47
C ARG A 57 3.59 2.27 2.70
N GLU A 58 3.00 1.21 3.23
CA GLU A 58 2.24 1.25 4.49
C GLU A 58 3.10 1.73 5.67
N LEU A 59 4.34 1.23 5.78
CA LEU A 59 5.25 1.61 6.86
C LEU A 59 5.76 3.05 6.76
N THR A 60 5.74 3.64 5.57
CA THR A 60 6.11 5.05 5.32
C THR A 60 4.91 5.98 5.23
N ASP A 61 3.69 5.46 5.36
CA ASP A 61 2.48 6.26 5.21
C ASP A 61 2.17 7.02 6.50
N ASP A 62 2.55 8.30 6.54
CA ASP A 62 2.24 9.22 7.64
C ASP A 62 0.78 9.68 7.65
N SER A 63 -0.05 9.21 6.70
CA SER A 63 -1.44 9.66 6.55
C SER A 63 -2.40 9.13 7.61
N ALA A 64 -1.95 8.24 8.50
CA ALA A 64 -2.76 7.73 9.62
C ALA A 64 -3.39 8.87 10.43
N THR A 65 -2.63 9.93 10.70
CA THR A 65 -3.11 11.12 11.42
C THR A 65 -4.22 11.85 10.65
N GLU A 66 -4.05 11.99 9.33
CA GLU A 66 -5.03 12.65 8.48
C GLU A 66 -6.29 11.77 8.28
N VAL A 67 -6.17 10.43 8.29
CA VAL A 67 -7.32 9.51 8.29
C VAL A 67 -8.14 9.70 9.55
N THR A 68 -7.48 9.66 10.72
CA THR A 68 -8.14 9.85 12.01
C THR A 68 -8.81 11.22 12.11
N ALA A 69 -8.17 12.29 11.60
CA ALA A 69 -8.76 13.61 11.56
C ALA A 69 -10.05 13.65 10.71
N ARG A 70 -10.05 13.05 9.53
CA ARG A 70 -11.23 12.99 8.64
C ARG A 70 -12.37 12.14 9.21
N LEU A 71 -12.04 11.06 9.94
CA LEU A 71 -13.04 10.28 10.66
C LEU A 71 -13.66 11.07 11.82
N ALA A 72 -12.84 11.82 12.55
CA ALA A 72 -13.29 12.68 13.63
C ALA A 72 -14.20 13.83 13.13
N GLU A 73 -13.95 14.38 11.94
CA GLU A 73 -14.85 15.35 11.28
C GLU A 73 -16.28 14.78 11.06
N LEU A 74 -16.41 13.47 10.89
CA LEU A 74 -17.70 12.79 10.76
C LEU A 74 -18.28 12.33 12.11
N GLY A 75 -17.52 12.46 13.20
CA GLY A 75 -17.91 12.03 14.54
C GLY A 75 -17.53 10.59 14.91
N PHE A 76 -16.62 9.95 14.16
CA PHE A 76 -16.22 8.56 14.39
C PHE A 76 -14.75 8.47 14.82
N SER A 77 -14.44 7.58 15.77
CA SER A 77 -13.05 7.37 16.21
C SER A 77 -12.25 6.46 15.29
N ASP A 78 -12.93 5.62 14.53
CA ASP A 78 -12.33 4.65 13.62
C ASP A 78 -13.27 4.26 12.47
N GLU A 79 -12.71 3.54 11.50
CA GLU A 79 -13.47 3.07 10.34
C GLU A 79 -14.50 2.00 10.69
N ALA A 80 -14.31 1.23 11.77
CA ALA A 80 -15.25 0.19 12.15
C ALA A 80 -16.58 0.78 12.63
N GLN A 81 -16.51 1.86 13.41
CA GLN A 81 -17.67 2.66 13.82
C GLN A 81 -18.36 3.29 12.62
N LEU A 82 -17.59 3.94 11.72
CA LEU A 82 -18.15 4.53 10.50
C LEU A 82 -18.88 3.46 9.66
N ALA A 83 -18.28 2.30 9.47
CA ALA A 83 -18.88 1.20 8.70
C ALA A 83 -20.15 0.64 9.37
N ALA A 84 -20.20 0.62 10.71
CA ALA A 84 -21.41 0.25 11.44
C ALA A 84 -22.55 1.26 11.22
N ALA A 85 -22.27 2.56 11.32
CA ALA A 85 -23.25 3.62 11.09
C ALA A 85 -23.78 3.64 9.65
N ILE A 86 -22.91 3.43 8.65
CA ILE A 86 -23.32 3.26 7.24
C ILE A 86 -24.28 2.08 7.08
N ARG A 87 -23.96 0.92 7.67
CA ARG A 87 -24.83 -0.27 7.58
C ARG A 87 -26.15 -0.09 8.32
N ALA A 88 -26.18 0.75 9.35
CA ALA A 88 -27.40 1.08 10.09
C ALA A 88 -28.27 2.15 9.41
N GLY A 89 -27.81 2.76 8.32
CA GLY A 89 -28.53 3.83 7.61
C GLY A 89 -28.47 5.19 8.31
N GLU A 90 -27.62 5.36 9.33
CA GLU A 90 -27.52 6.57 10.14
C GLU A 90 -26.95 7.78 9.39
N LEU A 91 -26.40 7.55 8.19
CA LEU A 91 -25.73 8.56 7.36
C LEU A 91 -26.42 8.77 6.00
N ASP A 92 -27.58 8.18 5.77
CA ASP A 92 -28.26 8.21 4.47
C ASP A 92 -28.61 9.65 4.03
N ASP A 93 -28.99 10.51 4.98
CA ASP A 93 -29.27 11.94 4.74
C ASP A 93 -28.00 12.81 4.67
N ARG A 94 -26.81 12.23 4.91
CA ARG A 94 -25.52 12.94 4.99
C ARG A 94 -24.56 12.52 3.89
N ALA A 95 -25.05 11.96 2.79
CA ALA A 95 -24.23 11.47 1.69
C ALA A 95 -23.27 12.54 1.12
N ALA A 96 -23.69 13.81 1.09
CA ALA A 96 -22.86 14.92 0.61
C ALA A 96 -21.61 15.17 1.48
N ASP A 97 -21.71 14.95 2.79
CA ASP A 97 -20.60 15.10 3.74
C ASP A 97 -19.75 13.82 3.80
N LEU A 98 -20.39 12.66 3.64
CA LEU A 98 -19.75 11.34 3.74
C LEU A 98 -18.86 11.02 2.53
N LEU A 99 -19.35 11.29 1.31
CA LEU A 99 -18.66 10.89 0.07
C LEU A 99 -17.24 11.49 -0.08
N PRO A 100 -16.99 12.78 0.23
CA PRO A 100 -15.64 13.35 0.20
C PRO A 100 -14.65 12.63 1.11
N VAL A 101 -15.09 12.25 2.32
CA VAL A 101 -14.26 11.53 3.29
C VAL A 101 -13.95 10.12 2.77
N LEU A 102 -14.96 9.36 2.32
CA LEU A 102 -14.76 8.03 1.76
C LEU A 102 -13.83 8.05 0.54
N ARG A 103 -13.98 9.04 -0.35
CA ARG A 103 -13.08 9.20 -1.51
C ARG A 103 -11.64 9.43 -1.07
N THR A 104 -11.43 10.21 -0.02
CA THR A 104 -10.09 10.45 0.54
C THR A 104 -9.47 9.16 1.07
N LEU A 105 -10.22 8.37 1.85
CA LEU A 105 -9.77 7.08 2.37
C LEU A 105 -9.42 6.09 1.24
N VAL A 106 -10.31 5.97 0.25
CA VAL A 106 -10.12 5.06 -0.89
C VAL A 106 -8.91 5.47 -1.73
N ARG A 107 -8.74 6.76 -2.05
CA ARG A 107 -7.58 7.24 -2.82
C ARG A 107 -6.26 6.90 -2.13
N ARG A 108 -6.18 7.03 -0.81
CA ARG A 108 -4.98 6.66 -0.05
C ARG A 108 -4.70 5.16 -0.09
N ARG A 109 -5.73 4.33 0.14
CA ARG A 109 -5.59 2.87 -0.01
C ARG A 109 -5.11 2.48 -1.39
N LEU A 110 -5.62 3.15 -2.43
CA LEU A 110 -5.17 2.93 -3.80
C LEU A 110 -3.72 3.38 -4.01
N ALA A 111 -3.30 4.53 -3.48
CA ALA A 111 -1.90 4.97 -3.57
C ALA A 111 -0.92 3.95 -2.94
N VAL A 112 -1.34 3.30 -1.85
CA VAL A 112 -0.54 2.26 -1.17
C VAL A 112 -0.58 0.92 -1.92
N ALA A 113 -1.76 0.41 -2.28
CA ALA A 113 -1.89 -0.90 -2.89
C ALA A 113 -1.52 -0.91 -4.38
N HIS A 114 -1.95 0.12 -5.11
CA HIS A 114 -1.89 0.23 -6.58
C HIS A 114 -1.52 1.67 -7.00
N PRO A 115 -0.27 2.09 -6.77
CA PRO A 115 0.17 3.44 -7.16
C PRO A 115 -0.05 3.68 -8.65
N GLY A 116 -0.63 4.83 -9.00
CA GLY A 116 -0.94 5.21 -10.38
C GLY A 116 -2.35 4.83 -10.85
N TYR A 117 -3.14 4.09 -10.07
CA TYR A 117 -4.51 3.70 -10.45
C TYR A 117 -5.47 4.89 -10.63
N ASP A 118 -5.25 5.97 -9.89
CA ASP A 118 -6.04 7.19 -9.95
C ASP A 118 -5.57 8.18 -11.04
N GLN A 119 -4.42 7.89 -11.67
CA GLN A 119 -3.89 8.64 -12.80
C GLN A 119 -4.56 8.09 -14.06
N SER A 120 -5.72 8.64 -14.44
CA SER A 120 -6.28 8.37 -15.76
C SER A 120 -5.26 8.82 -16.81
N THR A 121 -4.66 7.88 -17.54
CA THR A 121 -3.87 8.21 -18.74
C THR A 121 -4.78 9.05 -19.64
N PRO A 122 -4.41 10.28 -20.03
CA PRO A 122 -5.21 11.04 -20.98
C PRO A 122 -5.36 10.19 -22.23
N ASP A 123 -6.59 9.98 -22.66
CA ASP A 123 -6.90 9.30 -23.91
C ASP A 123 -6.23 10.08 -25.05
N ASN A 124 -5.18 9.51 -25.63
CA ASN A 124 -4.47 10.11 -26.77
C ASN A 124 -5.27 9.76 -28.04
N SER A 125 -6.43 10.41 -28.18
CA SER A 125 -7.21 10.46 -29.42
C SER A 125 -6.62 11.46 -30.40
#